data_AF-A0A1F8RGC3-F1
#
_entry.id   AF-A0A1F8RGC3-F1
#
_cell.length_a   1.000
_cell.length_b   1.000
_cell.length_c   1.000
_cell.angle_alpha   90.00
_cell.angle_beta   90.00
_cell.angle_gamma   90.00
#
_symmetry.space_group_name_H-M   'P 1'
#
loop_
_entity.id
_entity.type
_entity.pdbx_description
1 polymer ?
#
loop_
_entity_poly.entity_id
_entity_poly.type
_entity_poly.pdbx_seq_one_letter_code
_entity_poly.pdbx_strand_id
1 'polypeptide(L)'
;MLSEAKPPGAETPSASSGQALRFAQDDGDNLQSEIYNLQSEDEVRLRHIVRFFLTPALCGVFLSRSRLGQMAKELGGRLPFGSRFEVAEMLFTYAGGGVEQLGQLLNALETEVAAWATAYRGWAEKHPAWRPVAEMWLARTAEAARQLSAMRRMAAAAP
;
A
#
# COMPACT_ATOMS: atom_id res chain seq x y z
N MET A 1 42.20 2.79 69.45
CA MET A 1 41.84 4.14 69.89
C MET A 1 40.42 4.42 69.43
N LEU A 2 39.53 4.67 70.41
CA LEU A 2 38.29 5.47 70.38
C LEU A 2 37.41 5.33 69.11
N SER A 3 36.31 4.56 69.07
CA SER A 3 35.10 4.55 69.92
C SER A 3 34.25 5.82 69.80
N GLU A 4 33.11 5.71 69.11
CA GLU A 4 31.75 6.18 69.48
C GLU A 4 30.76 5.29 68.68
N ALA A 5 29.91 4.39 69.19
CA ALA A 5 28.91 4.38 70.28
C ALA A 5 27.47 4.79 69.84
N LYS A 6 26.70 3.77 69.38
CA LYS A 6 25.26 3.40 69.47
C LYS A 6 24.34 4.20 70.47
N PRO A 7 23.00 4.39 70.25
CA PRO A 7 21.96 3.42 70.67
C PRO A 7 20.70 3.20 69.77
N PRO A 8 19.91 2.13 70.07
CA PRO A 8 18.74 1.68 69.32
C PRO A 8 17.39 2.05 69.98
N GLY A 9 16.29 1.81 69.28
CA GLY A 9 14.90 1.89 69.77
C GLY A 9 14.05 2.87 68.92
N ALA A 10 12.78 2.66 68.63
CA ALA A 10 11.84 1.60 68.93
C ALA A 10 10.63 1.75 67.98
N GLU A 11 9.80 0.70 67.90
CA GLU A 11 8.35 0.74 67.59
C GLU A 11 7.89 0.94 66.12
N THR A 12 7.36 -0.15 65.55
CA THR A 12 6.16 -0.09 64.69
C THR A 12 4.93 0.21 65.56
N PRO A 13 3.94 0.96 65.03
CA PRO A 13 2.68 0.26 64.77
C PRO A 13 1.86 0.77 63.57
N SER A 14 1.18 -0.20 62.95
CA SER A 14 -0.24 -0.18 62.59
C SER A 14 -0.75 0.76 61.48
N ALA A 15 -1.10 0.12 60.36
CA ALA A 15 -2.32 0.23 59.57
C ALA A 15 -2.93 1.61 59.30
N SER A 16 -3.05 1.96 58.02
CA SER A 16 -4.35 2.37 57.47
C SER A 16 -4.36 2.30 55.94
N SER A 17 -5.20 1.39 55.44
CA SER A 17 -6.07 1.54 54.28
C SER A 17 -5.78 2.67 53.29
N GLY A 18 -5.28 2.27 52.12
CA GLY A 18 -5.37 3.04 50.89
C GLY A 18 -5.66 2.10 49.74
N GLN A 19 -6.92 1.72 49.56
CA GLN A 19 -7.41 1.17 48.30
C GLN A 19 -7.04 2.17 47.20
N ALA A 20 -5.96 1.91 46.47
CA ALA A 20 -5.78 2.48 45.16
C ALA A 20 -6.79 1.77 44.27
N LEU A 21 -7.93 2.44 44.02
CA LEU A 21 -8.77 2.19 42.86
C LEU A 21 -7.82 2.05 41.65
N ARG A 22 -7.70 0.83 41.12
CA ARG A 22 -7.20 0.63 39.77
C ARG A 22 -8.28 1.17 38.86
N PHE A 23 -8.13 2.43 38.45
CA PHE A 23 -8.87 2.97 37.33
C PHE A 23 -8.54 2.12 36.12
N ALA A 24 -9.56 1.47 35.57
CA ALA A 24 -9.51 0.89 34.25
C ALA A 24 -9.23 2.03 33.25
N GLN A 25 -7.99 2.12 32.81
CA GLN A 25 -7.56 2.92 31.67
C GLN A 25 -6.73 1.99 30.80
N ASP A 26 -7.38 1.20 29.94
CA ASP A 26 -6.66 0.48 28.87
C ASP A 26 -7.55 0.11 27.66
N ASP A 27 -8.57 0.91 27.35
CA ASP A 27 -9.42 0.66 26.17
C ASP A 27 -9.19 1.68 25.03
N GLY A 28 -8.53 2.81 25.32
CA GLY A 28 -8.35 3.92 24.37
C GLY A 28 -7.08 3.86 23.53
N ASP A 29 -6.00 3.28 24.06
CA ASP A 29 -4.69 3.20 23.40
C ASP A 29 -4.66 2.05 22.38
N ASN A 30 -5.37 0.96 22.69
CA ASN A 30 -5.45 -0.21 21.82
C ASN A 30 -6.13 0.09 20.48
N LEU A 31 -7.23 0.84 20.48
CA LEU A 31 -7.95 1.24 19.25
C LEU A 31 -7.12 2.17 18.36
N GLN A 32 -6.35 3.10 18.94
CA GLN A 32 -5.48 3.98 18.15
C GLN A 32 -4.33 3.18 17.51
N SER A 33 -3.74 2.24 18.26
CA SER A 33 -2.68 1.37 17.76
C SER A 33 -3.16 0.41 16.67
N GLU A 34 -4.38 -0.14 16.79
CA GLU A 34 -5.01 -1.01 15.80
C GLU A 34 -5.36 -0.23 14.52
N ILE A 35 -5.91 0.99 14.65
CA ILE A 35 -6.18 1.87 13.50
C ILE A 35 -4.87 2.25 12.79
N TYR A 36 -3.81 2.58 13.54
CA TYR A 36 -2.51 2.92 12.96
C TYR A 36 -1.88 1.71 12.25
N ASN A 37 -1.98 0.51 12.83
CA ASN A 37 -1.50 -0.73 12.21
C ASN A 37 -2.27 -1.04 10.91
N LEU A 38 -3.60 -0.96 10.91
CA LEU A 38 -4.41 -1.21 9.71
C LEU A 38 -4.10 -0.19 8.60
N GLN A 39 -3.99 1.10 8.94
CA GLN A 39 -3.59 2.14 7.99
C GLN A 39 -2.17 1.90 7.45
N SER A 40 -1.24 1.45 8.30
CA SER A 40 0.12 1.11 7.88
C SER A 40 0.15 -0.10 6.94
N GLU A 41 -0.69 -1.11 7.18
CA GLU A 41 -0.79 -2.29 6.31
C GLU A 41 -1.39 -1.93 4.95
N ASP A 42 -2.43 -1.09 4.91
CA ASP A 42 -3.01 -0.57 3.68
C ASP A 42 -2.03 0.26 2.86
N GLU A 43 -1.28 1.15 3.51
CA GLU A 43 -0.28 1.99 2.83
C GLU A 43 0.88 1.13 2.30
N VAL A 44 1.36 0.15 3.08
CA VAL A 44 2.39 -0.79 2.63
C VAL A 44 1.90 -1.61 1.44
N ARG A 45 0.65 -2.09 1.47
CA ARG A 45 0.03 -2.83 0.36
C ARG A 45 -0.09 -1.96 -0.90
N LEU A 46 -0.56 -0.72 -0.76
CA LEU A 46 -0.68 0.23 -1.86
C LEU A 46 0.68 0.49 -2.51
N ARG A 47 1.70 0.76 -1.70
CA ARG A 47 3.06 0.98 -2.19
C ARG A 47 3.62 -0.22 -2.94
N HIS A 48 3.31 -1.44 -2.52
CA HIS A 48 3.69 -2.65 -3.25
C HIS A 48 3.00 -2.73 -4.61
N ILE A 49 1.69 -2.44 -4.69
CA ILE A 49 0.94 -2.40 -5.95
C ILE A 49 1.54 -1.34 -6.90
N VAL A 50 1.79 -0.14 -6.39
CA VAL A 50 2.39 0.96 -7.17
C VAL A 50 3.78 0.57 -7.67
N ARG A 51 4.63 0.02 -6.81
CA ARG A 51 5.97 -0.45 -7.20
C ARG A 51 5.90 -1.52 -8.29
N PHE A 52 4.97 -2.47 -8.18
CA PHE A 52 4.77 -3.49 -9.20
C PHE A 52 4.45 -2.86 -10.56
N PHE A 53 3.44 -1.97 -10.63
CA PHE A 53 3.03 -1.36 -11.90
C PHE A 53 4.03 -0.35 -12.47
N LEU A 54 4.88 0.27 -11.65
CA LEU A 54 5.92 1.19 -12.12
C LEU A 54 7.24 0.50 -12.50
N THR A 55 7.33 -0.83 -12.33
CA THR A 55 8.51 -1.64 -12.65
C THR A 55 8.23 -2.50 -13.88
N PRO A 56 8.62 -2.06 -15.11
CA PRO A 56 8.30 -2.80 -16.34
C PRO A 56 8.86 -4.22 -16.36
N ALA A 57 10.00 -4.45 -15.69
CA ALA A 57 10.58 -5.79 -15.56
C ALA A 57 9.68 -6.77 -14.80
N LEU A 58 8.71 -6.28 -14.01
CA LEU A 58 7.73 -7.09 -13.28
C LEU A 58 6.38 -7.15 -14.02
N CYS A 59 5.83 -6.00 -14.41
CA CYS A 59 4.47 -5.94 -14.95
C CYS A 59 4.37 -5.97 -16.49
N GLY A 60 5.49 -5.82 -17.19
CA GLY A 60 5.52 -5.81 -18.65
C GLY A 60 4.92 -4.56 -19.30
N VAL A 61 4.71 -3.49 -18.53
CA VAL A 61 4.14 -2.23 -18.99
C VAL A 61 5.02 -1.08 -18.55
N PHE A 62 5.25 -0.11 -19.45
CA PHE A 62 5.86 1.16 -19.08
C PHE A 62 4.79 2.24 -18.92
N LEU A 63 4.43 2.54 -17.69
CA LEU A 63 3.60 3.69 -17.35
C LEU A 63 4.48 4.94 -17.24
N SER A 64 4.34 5.84 -18.21
CA SER A 64 5.03 7.14 -18.17
C SER A 64 4.33 8.09 -17.19
N ARG A 65 5.06 9.10 -16.70
CA ARG A 65 4.46 10.16 -15.89
C ARG A 65 3.30 10.85 -16.61
N SER A 66 3.44 11.12 -17.91
CA SER A 66 2.37 11.75 -18.69
C SER A 66 1.14 10.87 -18.81
N ARG A 67 1.31 9.54 -18.88
CA ARG A 67 0.16 8.63 -18.97
C ARG A 67 -0.58 8.50 -17.65
N LEU A 68 0.14 8.37 -16.54
CA LEU A 68 -0.44 8.52 -15.19
C LEU A 68 -1.13 9.89 -15.05
N GLY A 69 -0.52 10.90 -15.67
CA GLY A 69 -1.05 12.24 -15.91
C GLY A 69 -2.42 12.30 -16.57
N GLN A 70 -2.59 11.51 -17.61
CA GLN A 70 -3.83 11.47 -18.34
C GLN A 70 -4.89 10.71 -17.53
N MET A 71 -4.52 9.58 -16.93
CA MET A 71 -5.42 8.78 -16.09
C MET A 71 -6.00 9.60 -14.93
N ALA A 72 -5.19 10.35 -14.18
CA ALA A 72 -5.76 11.12 -13.07
C ALA A 72 -6.70 12.24 -13.54
N LYS A 73 -6.44 12.84 -14.72
CA LYS A 73 -7.38 13.79 -15.33
C LYS A 73 -8.70 13.13 -15.75
N GLU A 74 -8.62 11.94 -16.34
CA GLU A 74 -9.79 11.14 -16.74
C GLU A 74 -10.66 10.78 -15.53
N LEU A 75 -10.04 10.56 -14.36
CA LEU A 75 -10.72 10.30 -13.09
C LEU A 75 -11.24 11.58 -12.40
N GLY A 76 -11.09 12.77 -12.99
CA GLY A 76 -11.53 14.04 -12.40
C GLY A 76 -10.55 14.65 -11.37
N GLY A 77 -9.41 14.01 -11.14
CA GLY A 77 -8.33 14.51 -10.30
C GLY A 77 -7.48 15.57 -11.00
N ARG A 78 -6.82 16.43 -10.21
CA ARG A 78 -5.72 17.27 -10.69
C ARG A 78 -4.42 16.56 -10.40
N LEU A 79 -3.51 16.50 -11.37
CA LEU A 79 -2.23 15.89 -11.06
C LEU A 79 -1.37 16.77 -10.17
N PRO A 80 -0.79 16.16 -9.13
CA PRO A 80 0.29 16.75 -8.37
C PRO A 80 1.53 16.97 -9.25
N PHE A 81 2.32 17.98 -8.88
CA PHE A 81 3.74 17.97 -9.22
C PHE A 81 4.44 16.91 -8.39
N GLY A 82 5.36 16.15 -8.99
CA GLY A 82 6.09 15.11 -8.28
C GLY A 82 6.81 14.14 -9.20
N SER A 83 7.54 13.22 -8.58
CA SER A 83 8.14 12.06 -9.23
C SER A 83 7.07 11.12 -9.81
N ARG A 84 7.49 10.23 -10.71
CA ARG A 84 6.59 9.20 -11.28
C ARG A 84 5.94 8.33 -10.21
N PHE A 85 6.68 8.06 -9.12
CA PHE A 85 6.20 7.25 -8.00
C PHE A 85 5.13 8.00 -7.20
N GLU A 86 5.42 9.24 -6.80
CA GLU A 86 4.49 10.10 -6.07
C GLU A 86 3.17 10.28 -6.84
N VAL A 87 3.27 10.56 -8.14
CA VAL A 87 2.09 10.70 -9.01
C VAL A 87 1.25 9.43 -9.04
N ALA A 88 1.88 8.26 -9.12
CA ALA A 88 1.17 6.99 -9.13
C ALA A 88 0.54 6.69 -7.75
N GLU A 89 1.26 6.92 -6.67
CA GLU A 89 0.76 6.73 -5.30
C GLU A 89 -0.47 7.60 -5.05
N MET A 90 -0.44 8.87 -5.45
CA MET A 90 -1.58 9.78 -5.35
C MET A 90 -2.75 9.37 -6.25
N LEU A 91 -2.49 8.91 -7.48
CA LEU A 91 -3.53 8.39 -8.38
C LEU A 91 -4.25 7.17 -7.77
N PHE A 92 -3.49 6.19 -7.26
CA PHE A 92 -4.07 4.99 -6.66
C PHE A 92 -4.81 5.31 -5.36
N THR A 93 -4.27 6.21 -4.53
CA THR A 93 -4.95 6.69 -3.31
C THR A 93 -6.27 7.37 -3.65
N TYR A 94 -6.26 8.26 -4.64
CA TYR A 94 -7.47 8.96 -5.11
C TYR A 94 -8.52 7.98 -5.64
N ALA A 95 -8.10 7.01 -6.45
CA ALA A 95 -8.99 5.98 -6.99
C ALA A 95 -9.55 5.06 -5.89
N GLY A 96 -8.77 4.78 -4.84
CA GLY A 96 -9.21 3.98 -3.69
C GLY A 96 -10.29 4.66 -2.83
N GLY A 97 -10.57 5.95 -3.03
CA GLY A 97 -11.59 6.69 -2.28
C GLY A 97 -13.04 6.36 -2.67
N GLY A 98 -13.28 5.60 -3.74
CA GLY A 98 -14.63 5.21 -4.16
C GLY A 98 -14.64 4.08 -5.20
N VAL A 99 -15.72 3.29 -5.20
CA VAL A 99 -15.87 2.11 -6.07
C VAL A 99 -15.83 2.50 -7.55
N GLU A 100 -16.45 3.63 -7.92
CA GLU A 100 -16.48 4.10 -9.29
C GLU A 100 -15.08 4.52 -9.78
N GLN A 101 -14.37 5.34 -9.00
CA GLN A 101 -13.03 5.82 -9.32
C GLN A 101 -12.03 4.65 -9.41
N LEU A 102 -12.13 3.69 -8.48
CA LEU A 102 -11.33 2.47 -8.52
C LEU A 102 -11.62 1.67 -9.80
N GLY A 103 -12.90 1.50 -10.15
CA GLY A 103 -13.31 0.84 -11.39
C GLY A 103 -12.75 1.51 -12.63
N GLN A 104 -12.77 2.85 -12.68
CA GLN A 104 -12.20 3.64 -13.78
C GLN A 104 -10.67 3.46 -13.88
N LEU A 105 -9.94 3.51 -12.76
CA LEU A 105 -8.49 3.27 -12.75
C LEU A 105 -8.14 1.86 -13.23
N LEU A 106 -8.85 0.84 -12.72
CA LEU A 106 -8.64 -0.55 -13.13
C LEU A 106 -8.88 -0.74 -14.63
N ASN A 107 -9.95 -0.16 -15.18
CA ASN A 107 -10.22 -0.18 -16.62
C ASN A 107 -9.08 0.47 -17.43
N ALA A 108 -8.57 1.61 -16.97
CA ALA A 108 -7.48 2.32 -17.64
C ALA A 108 -6.18 1.49 -17.63
N LEU A 109 -5.85 0.86 -16.50
CA LEU A 109 -4.68 -0.03 -16.38
C LEU A 109 -4.83 -1.30 -17.23
N GLU A 110 -6.02 -1.92 -17.25
CA GLU A 110 -6.31 -3.08 -18.11
C GLU A 110 -6.13 -2.73 -19.59
N THR A 111 -6.56 -1.53 -19.99
CA THR A 111 -6.39 -1.01 -21.35
C THR A 111 -4.91 -0.86 -21.71
N GLU A 112 -4.08 -0.29 -20.82
CA GLU A 112 -2.64 -0.18 -21.04
C GLU A 112 -1.97 -1.55 -21.16
N VAL A 113 -2.30 -2.48 -20.26
CA VAL A 113 -1.75 -3.85 -20.29
C VAL A 113 -2.10 -4.53 -21.61
N ALA A 114 -3.35 -4.41 -22.08
CA ALA A 114 -3.80 -4.98 -23.34
C ALA A 114 -3.10 -4.35 -24.56
N ALA A 115 -2.88 -3.03 -24.53
CA ALA A 115 -2.18 -2.30 -25.59
C ALA A 115 -0.72 -2.78 -25.71
N TRP A 116 -0.01 -2.91 -24.60
CA TRP A 116 1.37 -3.43 -24.59
C TRP A 116 1.45 -4.88 -25.03
N ALA A 117 0.55 -5.75 -24.56
CA ALA A 117 0.51 -7.14 -25.02
C ALA A 117 0.26 -7.24 -26.53
N THR A 118 -0.58 -6.36 -27.08
CA THR A 118 -0.83 -6.29 -28.53
C THR A 118 0.40 -5.80 -29.29
N ALA A 119 1.10 -4.79 -28.78
CA ALA A 119 2.36 -4.32 -29.37
C ALA A 119 3.42 -5.43 -29.40
N TYR A 120 3.59 -6.17 -28.30
CA TYR A 120 4.51 -7.31 -28.25
C TYR A 120 4.13 -8.41 -29.25
N ARG A 121 2.85 -8.77 -29.39
CA ARG A 121 2.45 -9.71 -30.45
C ARG A 121 2.79 -9.19 -31.85
N GLY A 122 2.46 -7.93 -32.14
CA GLY A 122 2.73 -7.32 -33.44
C GLY A 122 4.22 -7.24 -33.79
N TRP A 123 5.09 -6.99 -32.81
CA TRP A 123 6.54 -7.02 -33.03
C TRP A 123 7.07 -8.45 -33.24
N ALA A 124 6.54 -9.44 -32.52
CA ALA A 124 6.92 -10.84 -32.66
C ALA A 124 6.51 -11.46 -34.01
N GLU A 125 5.42 -10.96 -34.59
CA GLU A 125 4.98 -11.30 -35.95
C GLU A 125 5.92 -10.70 -37.01
N LYS A 126 6.26 -9.42 -36.87
CA LYS A 126 7.15 -8.70 -37.81
C LYS A 126 8.61 -9.14 -37.73
N HIS A 127 9.06 -9.58 -36.55
CA HIS A 127 10.44 -9.94 -36.27
C HIS A 127 10.52 -11.31 -35.56
N PRO A 128 10.50 -12.43 -36.31
CA PRO A 128 10.47 -13.76 -35.71
C PRO A 128 11.62 -14.08 -34.74
N ALA A 129 12.81 -13.53 -35.00
CA ALA A 129 13.97 -13.67 -34.11
C ALA A 129 13.75 -13.06 -32.71
N TRP A 130 12.80 -12.13 -32.57
CA TRP A 130 12.47 -11.47 -31.30
C TRP A 130 11.38 -12.21 -30.49
N ARG A 131 10.78 -13.27 -31.05
CA ARG A 131 9.70 -14.05 -30.39
C ARG A 131 10.02 -14.51 -28.96
N PRO A 132 11.20 -15.08 -28.65
CA PRO A 132 11.49 -15.52 -27.29
C PRO A 132 11.49 -14.37 -26.27
N VAL A 133 11.96 -13.19 -26.70
CA VAL A 133 11.92 -11.99 -25.86
C VAL A 133 10.48 -11.51 -25.70
N ALA A 134 9.70 -11.49 -26.79
CA ALA A 134 8.29 -11.12 -26.76
C ALA A 134 7.48 -11.99 -25.80
N GLU A 135 7.70 -13.31 -25.80
CA GLU A 135 7.04 -14.27 -24.91
C GLU A 135 7.31 -13.95 -23.43
N MET A 136 8.56 -13.63 -23.08
CA MET A 136 8.92 -13.22 -21.72
C MET A 136 8.17 -11.95 -21.31
N TRP A 137 8.05 -10.95 -22.20
CA TRP A 137 7.32 -9.72 -21.90
C TRP A 137 5.80 -9.93 -21.87
N LEU A 138 5.27 -10.80 -22.73
CA LEU A 138 3.86 -11.20 -22.71
C LEU A 138 3.49 -11.89 -21.40
N ALA A 139 4.35 -12.76 -20.86
CA ALA A 139 4.14 -13.39 -19.57
C ALA A 139 4.00 -12.37 -18.43
N ARG A 140 4.79 -11.28 -18.46
CA ARG A 140 4.68 -10.18 -17.49
C ARG A 140 3.37 -9.40 -17.63
N THR A 141 2.93 -9.11 -18.86
CA THR A 141 1.63 -8.47 -19.08
C THR A 141 0.47 -9.36 -18.64
N ALA A 142 0.59 -10.67 -18.81
CA ALA A 142 -0.40 -11.63 -18.31
C ALA A 142 -0.45 -11.63 -16.78
N GLU A 143 0.70 -11.55 -16.10
CA GLU A 143 0.73 -11.41 -14.64
C GLU A 143 0.08 -10.10 -14.18
N ALA A 144 0.38 -8.98 -14.83
CA ALA A 144 -0.27 -7.70 -14.53
C ALA A 144 -1.80 -7.78 -14.70
N ALA A 145 -2.29 -8.43 -15.75
CA ALA A 145 -3.73 -8.65 -15.95
C ALA A 145 -4.35 -9.52 -14.84
N ARG A 146 -3.64 -10.56 -14.37
CA ARG A 146 -4.10 -11.39 -13.23
C ARG A 146 -4.23 -10.56 -11.95
N GLN A 147 -3.24 -9.72 -11.67
CA GLN A 147 -3.25 -8.83 -10.51
C GLN A 147 -4.43 -7.84 -10.56
N LEU A 148 -4.66 -7.20 -11.71
CA LEU A 148 -5.82 -6.30 -11.89
C LEU A 148 -7.16 -7.02 -11.70
N SER A 149 -7.28 -8.23 -12.25
CA SER A 149 -8.46 -9.07 -12.07
C SER A 149 -8.70 -9.45 -10.61
N ALA A 150 -7.62 -9.72 -9.84
CA ALA A 150 -7.71 -9.97 -8.41
C ALA A 150 -8.17 -8.74 -7.64
N MET A 151 -7.60 -7.56 -7.91
CA MET A 151 -8.03 -6.29 -7.31
C MET A 151 -9.51 -6.01 -7.57
N ARG A 152 -9.99 -6.26 -8.79
CA ARG A 152 -11.40 -6.09 -9.14
C ARG A 152 -12.32 -7.02 -8.34
N ARG A 153 -11.94 -8.29 -8.17
CA ARG A 153 -12.70 -9.24 -7.34
C ARG A 153 -12.76 -8.81 -5.88
N MET A 154 -11.64 -8.32 -5.34
CA MET A 154 -11.57 -7.80 -3.98
C MET A 154 -12.46 -6.57 -3.79
N ALA A 155 -12.42 -5.63 -4.75
CA ALA A 155 -13.27 -4.44 -4.73
C ALA A 155 -14.77 -4.78 -4.81
N ALA A 156 -15.14 -5.81 -5.57
CA ALA A 156 -16.53 -6.26 -5.67
C ALA A 156 -17.02 -7.04 -4.44
N ALA A 157 -16.10 -7.57 -3.62
CA ALA A 157 -16.41 -8.32 -2.40
C ALA A 157 -16.39 -7.43 -1.14
N ALA A 158 -15.94 -6.18 -1.25
CA ALA A 158 -15.98 -5.21 -0.18
C ALA A 158 -17.45 -4.75 0.03
N PRO A 159 -17.98 -4.81 1.28
CA PRO A 159 -19.36 -4.45 1.60
C PRO A 159 -19.65 -2.95 1.49
#